data_AF-A0A518BX59-F1
#
_entry.id   AF-A0A518BX59-F1
#
_cell.length_a   1.000
_cell.length_b   1.000
_cell.length_c   1.000
_cell.angle_alpha   90.00
_cell.angle_beta   90.00
_cell.angle_gamma   90.00
#
_symmetry.space_group_name_H-M   'P 1'
#
loop_
_entity.id
_entity.type
_entity.pdbx_description
1 polymer ?
#
loop_
_entity_poly.entity_id
_entity_poly.type
_entity_poly.pdbx_seq_one_letter_code
_entity_poly.pdbx_strand_id
1 'polypeptide(L)' 'MRRYKLTDEAWVRLGPLMLAPKPGRRWNDHRTTRNGMFWVLNSSAPWRDMPLRYGKWQCVYHRY' A
#
# COMPACT_ATOMS: atom_id res chain seq x y z
N MET A 1 -9.78 -14.38 2.70
CA MET A 1 -8.82 -13.43 2.09
C MET A 1 -9.58 -12.31 1.39
N ARG A 2 -9.15 -11.04 1.51
CA ARG A 2 -9.71 -9.95 0.67
C ARG A 2 -9.08 -10.01 -0.72
N ARG A 3 -9.89 -9.83 -1.76
CA ARG A 3 -9.57 -10.09 -3.19
C ARG A 3 -8.28 -9.42 -3.72
N TYR A 4 -7.77 -8.38 -3.05
CA TYR A 4 -6.61 -7.59 -3.51
C TYR A 4 -5.57 -7.31 -2.41
N LYS A 5 -5.56 -8.11 -1.32
CA LYS A 5 -4.57 -7.95 -0.24
C LYS A 5 -3.40 -8.91 -0.47
N LEU A 6 -2.17 -8.42 -0.27
CA LEU A 6 -0.97 -9.25 -0.20
C LEU A 6 -1.13 -10.33 0.87
N THR A 7 -0.86 -11.58 0.48
CA THR A 7 -0.71 -12.68 1.43
C THR A 7 0.47 -12.40 2.36
N ASP A 8 0.42 -12.97 3.57
CA ASP A 8 1.52 -12.82 4.53
C ASP A 8 2.84 -13.36 3.96
N GLU A 9 2.80 -14.49 3.26
CA GLU A 9 3.97 -15.11 2.62
C GLU A 9 4.63 -14.21 1.57
N ALA A 10 3.82 -13.61 0.68
CA ALA A 10 4.34 -12.67 -0.32
C ALA A 10 4.85 -11.39 0.35
N TRP A 11 4.21 -10.95 1.45
CA TRP A 11 4.69 -9.82 2.23
C TRP A 11 6.04 -10.08 2.91
N VAL A 12 6.29 -11.28 3.43
CA VAL A 12 7.59 -11.64 4.04
C VAL A 12 8.74 -11.50 3.04
N ARG A 13 8.50 -11.81 1.75
CA ARG A 13 9.50 -11.66 0.68
C ARG A 13 9.68 -10.21 0.24
N LEU A 14 8.59 -9.44 0.15
CA LEU A 14 8.59 -8.06 -0.35
C LEU A 14 8.96 -7.01 0.71
N GLY A 15 8.56 -7.23 1.96
CA GLY A 15 8.71 -6.29 3.07
C GLY A 15 10.15 -5.82 3.29
N PRO A 16 11.14 -6.72 3.32
CA PRO A 16 12.56 -6.36 3.50
C PRO A 16 13.14 -5.50 2.38
N LEU A 17 12.55 -5.53 1.18
CA LEU A 17 12.99 -4.73 0.02
C LEU A 17 12.47 -3.29 0.07
N MET A 18 11.63 -2.95 1.04
CA MET A 18 11.07 -1.62 1.16
C MET A 18 12.10 -0.67 1.78
N LEU A 19 12.23 0.52 1.21
CA LEU A 19 13.05 1.58 1.77
C LEU A 19 12.64 1.86 3.22
N ALA A 20 13.60 2.06 4.12
CA ALA A 20 13.30 2.53 5.46
C ALA A 20 12.74 3.96 5.42
N PRO A 21 11.78 4.31 6.29
CA PRO A 21 11.32 5.68 6.42
C PRO A 21 12.48 6.59 6.80
N LYS A 22 12.63 7.71 6.08
CA LYS A 22 13.62 8.75 6.42
C LYS A 22 13.21 9.47 7.70
N PRO A 23 14.17 9.90 8.56
CA PRO A 23 13.89 10.73 9.72
C PRO A 23 13.05 11.96 9.33
N GLY A 24 12.00 12.25 10.12
CA GLY A 24 11.10 13.39 9.88
C GLY A 24 9.91 13.13 8.94
N ARG A 25 9.84 12.01 8.22
CA ARG A 25 8.62 11.61 7.49
C ARG A 25 7.87 10.50 8.23
N ARG A 26 6.65 10.81 8.68
CA ARG A 26 5.68 9.79 9.11
C ARG A 26 5.11 9.09 7.88
N TRP A 27 5.70 7.97 7.49
CA TRP A 27 5.12 7.09 6.49
C TRP A 27 4.02 6.23 7.11
N ASN A 28 2.95 6.00 6.36
CA ASN A 28 2.04 4.92 6.69
C ASN A 28 2.78 3.58 6.60
N ASP A 29 2.28 2.60 7.34
CA ASP A 29 2.76 1.23 7.24
C ASP A 29 2.92 0.80 5.76
N HIS A 30 4.09 0.22 5.46
CA HIS A 30 4.45 -0.16 4.10
C HIS A 30 3.48 -1.19 3.53
N ARG A 31 3.01 -2.11 4.38
CA ARG A 31 2.08 -3.15 3.97
C ARG A 31 0.73 -2.55 3.59
N THR A 32 0.24 -1.63 4.41
CA THR A 32 -0.99 -0.89 4.18
C THR A 32 -0.93 -0.10 2.87
N THR A 33 0.18 0.59 2.63
CA THR A 33 0.43 1.34 1.39
C THR A 33 0.42 0.43 0.16
N ARG A 34 1.18 -0.67 0.18
CA ARG A 34 1.25 -1.62 -0.95
C ARG A 34 -0.09 -2.28 -1.23
N ASN A 35 -0.84 -2.64 -0.19
CA ASN A 35 -2.20 -3.16 -0.36
C ASN A 35 -3.14 -2.15 -1.03
N GLY A 36 -2.98 -0.85 -0.74
CA GLY A 36 -3.71 0.21 -1.44
C GLY A 36 -3.38 0.27 -2.93
N MET A 37 -2.08 0.22 -3.28
CA MET A 37 -1.63 0.18 -4.68
C MET A 37 -2.18 -1.05 -5.41
N PHE A 38 -2.06 -2.24 -4.83
CA PHE A 38 -2.58 -3.46 -5.45
C PHE A 38 -4.10 -3.42 -5.59
N TRP A 39 -4.81 -2.80 -4.65
CA TRP A 39 -6.24 -2.62 -4.79
C TRP A 39 -6.57 -1.77 -6.03
N VAL A 40 -5.90 -0.62 -6.22
CA VAL A 40 -6.12 0.25 -7.38
C VAL A 40 -5.72 -0.44 -8.70
N LEU A 41 -4.54 -1.06 -8.73
CA LEU A 41 -4.04 -1.75 -9.93
C LEU A 41 -4.95 -2.90 -10.40
N ASN A 42 -5.50 -3.67 -9.47
CA ASN A 42 -6.33 -4.83 -9.80
C ASN A 42 -7.82 -4.48 -9.98
N SER A 43 -8.29 -3.38 -9.41
CA SER A 43 -9.69 -2.93 -9.57
C SER A 43 -9.87 -1.98 -10.75
N SER A 44 -8.78 -1.37 -11.24
CA SER A 44 -8.79 -0.28 -12.22
C SER A 44 -9.64 0.92 -11.79
N ALA A 45 -10.04 0.99 -10.52
CA ALA A 45 -10.80 2.09 -9.96
C ALA A 45 -9.90 3.33 -9.79
N PRO A 46 -10.46 4.55 -9.85
CA PRO A 46 -9.67 5.75 -9.61
C PRO A 46 -9.13 5.76 -8.17
N TRP A 47 -7.96 6.37 -7.97
CA TRP A 47 -7.31 6.47 -6.66
C TRP A 47 -8.21 7.05 -5.57
N ARG A 48 -9.13 7.94 -5.93
CA ARG A 48 -10.09 8.57 -5.01
C ARG A 48 -11.06 7.58 -4.37
N ASP A 49 -11.33 6.47 -5.04
CA ASP A 49 -12.24 5.42 -4.56
C ASP A 49 -11.52 4.37 -3.73
N MET A 50 -10.20 4.52 -3.56
CA MET A 50 -9.40 3.61 -2.74
C MET A 50 -9.95 3.59 -1.30
N PRO A 51 -10.24 2.39 -0.75
CA PRO A 51 -10.79 2.28 0.59
C PRO A 51 -9.91 2.93 1.66
N LEU A 52 -10.52 3.76 2.53
CA LEU A 52 -9.83 4.49 3.61
C LEU A 52 -8.97 3.62 4.53
N ARG A 53 -9.26 2.32 4.64
CA ARG A 53 -8.45 1.34 5.38
C ARG A 53 -6.99 1.24 4.89
N TYR A 54 -6.70 1.67 3.66
CA TYR A 54 -5.34 1.72 3.11
C TYR A 54 -4.65 3.07 3.36
N GLY A 55 -5.31 3.97 4.11
CA GLY A 55 -4.86 5.33 4.37
C GLY A 55 -5.35 6.32 3.31
N LYS A 56 -4.87 7.56 3.41
CA LYS A 56 -5.15 8.61 2.43
C LYS A 56 -4.57 8.23 1.07
N TRP A 57 -5.39 8.27 0.02
CA TRP A 57 -4.98 7.88 -1.33
C TRP A 57 -3.81 8.72 -1.84
N GLN A 58 -3.69 10.00 -1.46
CA GLN A 58 -2.56 10.85 -1.85
C GLN A 58 -1.22 10.29 -1.32
N CYS A 59 -1.22 9.75 -0.09
CA CYS A 59 -0.03 9.17 0.52
C CYS A 59 0.40 7.87 -0.19
N VAL A 60 -0.56 7.10 -0.70
CA VAL A 60 -0.29 5.88 -1.46
C VAL A 60 0.17 6.23 -2.88
N TYR A 61 -0.52 7.16 -3.53
CA TYR A 61 -0.19 7.65 -4.87
C TYR A 61 1.22 8.26 -4.94
N HIS A 62 1.64 9.06 -3.96
CA HIS A 62 3.01 9.59 -3.89
C HIS A 62 4.10 8.53 -3.72
N ARG A 63 3.73 7.25 -3.55
CA ARG A 63 4.65 6.12 -3.42
C ARG A 63 4.50 5.09 -4.54
N TYR A 64 3.55 5.29 -5.46
CA TYR A 64 3.33 4.45 -6.63
C TYR A 64 4.41 4.80 -7.67
#